data_AF-A0A2Z6SEN0-F1
#
_entry.id   AF-A0A2Z6SEN0-F1
#
_cell.length_a   1.000
_cell.length_b   1.000
_cell.length_c   1.000
_cell.angle_alpha   90.00
_cell.angle_beta   90.00
_cell.angle_gamma   90.00
#
_symmetry.space_group_name_H-M   'P 1'
#
loop_
_entity.id
_entity.type
_entity.pdbx_description
1 polymer ?
#
loop_
_entity_poly.entity_id
_entity_poly.type
_entity_poly.pdbx_seq_one_letter_code
_entity_poly.pdbx_strand_id
1 'polypeptide(L)'
;MFWGCFSWSGLGPIVPLNGSVTGQTHAKVINDFIVPTLHTYFPRGNGIIQEDNAAPHRSKVAMAARENAGIVTLDWPAQSPDINPI
;
A
#
# COMPACT_ATOMS: atom_id res chain seq x y z
N MET A 1 -12.65 -8.16 4.85
CA MET A 1 -11.28 -7.77 5.27
C MET A 1 -11.21 -6.26 5.25
N PHE A 2 -10.31 -5.61 5.98
CA PHE A 2 -10.08 -4.17 5.85
C PHE A 2 -8.67 -3.94 5.33
N TRP A 3 -8.52 -2.91 4.51
CA TRP A 3 -7.22 -2.30 4.24
C TRP A 3 -7.14 -0.98 4.98
N GLY A 4 -5.98 -0.65 5.50
CA GLY A 4 -5.73 0.62 6.15
C GLY A 4 -4.27 1.01 6.02
N CYS A 5 -3.99 2.29 6.23
CA CYS A 5 -2.64 2.81 6.30
C CYS A 5 -2.57 3.98 7.26
N PHE A 6 -1.36 4.32 7.68
CA PHE A 6 -1.09 5.54 8.42
C PHE A 6 0.35 5.97 8.17
N SER A 7 0.68 7.17 8.65
CA SER A 7 2.04 7.69 8.68
C SER A 7 2.24 8.52 9.94
N TRP A 8 3.45 9.04 10.13
CA TRP A 8 3.73 10.08 11.12
C TRP A 8 2.76 11.29 10.99
N SER A 9 2.30 11.61 9.78
CA SER A 9 1.38 12.73 9.53
C SER A 9 -0.06 12.45 9.97
N GLY A 10 -0.41 11.20 10.30
CA GLY A 10 -1.75 10.82 10.75
C GLY A 10 -2.28 9.52 10.15
N LEU A 11 -3.54 9.21 10.49
CA LEU A 11 -4.26 8.03 10.05
C LEU A 11 -4.80 8.20 8.62
N GLY A 12 -4.48 7.26 7.74
CA GLY A 12 -5.10 7.14 6.44
C GLY A 12 -6.49 6.48 6.49
N PRO A 13 -7.11 6.23 5.34
CA PRO A 13 -8.45 5.65 5.29
C PRO A 13 -8.44 4.19 5.73
N ILE A 14 -9.55 3.76 6.34
CA ILE A 14 -9.89 2.34 6.51
C ILE A 14 -10.92 1.95 5.47
N VAL A 15 -10.61 0.94 4.65
CA VAL A 15 -11.38 0.56 3.48
C VAL A 15 -11.87 -0.87 3.64
N PRO A 16 -13.19 -1.12 3.63
CA PRO A 16 -13.70 -2.49 3.59
C PRO A 16 -13.38 -3.12 2.23
N LEU A 17 -12.68 -4.25 2.27
CA LEU A 17 -12.42 -5.11 1.12
C LEU A 17 -13.46 -6.25 1.12
N ASN A 18 -14.32 -6.22 0.12
CA ASN A 18 -15.37 -7.21 -0.10
C ASN A 18 -14.82 -8.41 -0.88
N GLY A 19 -15.07 -9.62 -0.37
CA GLY A 19 -14.61 -10.87 -0.99
C GLY A 19 -13.10 -11.12 -0.83
N SER A 20 -12.55 -11.95 -1.72
CA SER A 20 -11.14 -12.33 -1.70
C SER A 20 -10.24 -11.17 -2.12
N VAL A 21 -9.14 -10.97 -1.39
CA VAL A 21 -8.13 -9.97 -1.74
C VAL A 21 -7.17 -10.58 -2.76
N THR A 22 -7.26 -10.06 -3.98
CA THR A 22 -6.44 -10.49 -5.13
C THR A 22 -5.46 -9.38 -5.52
N GLY A 23 -4.56 -9.68 -6.45
CA GLY A 23 -3.69 -8.66 -7.03
C GLY A 23 -4.46 -7.49 -7.64
N GLN A 24 -5.59 -7.76 -8.29
CA GLN A 24 -6.47 -6.75 -8.88
C GLN A 24 -7.13 -5.89 -7.80
N THR A 25 -7.60 -6.53 -6.71
CA THR A 25 -8.12 -5.80 -5.54
C THR A 25 -7.05 -4.85 -4.99
N HIS A 26 -5.80 -5.32 -4.87
CA HIS A 26 -4.70 -4.50 -4.37
C HIS A 26 -4.29 -3.39 -5.33
N ALA A 27 -4.25 -3.65 -6.64
CA ALA A 27 -4.01 -2.63 -7.65
C ALA A 27 -5.06 -1.51 -7.62
N LYS A 28 -6.32 -1.84 -7.35
CA LYS A 28 -7.37 -0.85 -7.10
C LYS A 28 -7.08 -0.05 -5.83
N VAL A 29 -6.66 -0.70 -4.75
CA VAL A 29 -6.28 -0.03 -3.50
C VAL A 29 -5.12 0.96 -3.71
N ILE A 30 -4.12 0.57 -4.51
CA ILE A 30 -2.99 1.44 -4.85
C ILE A 30 -3.48 2.74 -5.49
N ASN A 31 -4.28 2.64 -6.55
CA ASN A 31 -4.73 3.80 -7.31
C ASN A 31 -5.75 4.66 -6.54
N ASP A 32 -6.71 4.03 -5.85
CA ASP A 32 -7.84 4.72 -5.25
C ASP A 32 -7.53 5.30 -3.86
N PHE A 33 -6.58 4.71 -3.13
CA PHE A 33 -6.32 5.09 -1.74
C PHE A 33 -4.84 5.39 -1.46
N ILE A 34 -3.89 4.56 -1.91
CA ILE A 34 -2.47 4.78 -1.62
C ILE A 34 -1.96 6.06 -2.29
N VAL A 35 -2.17 6.21 -3.61
CA VAL A 35 -1.71 7.36 -4.37
C VAL A 35 -2.28 8.68 -3.81
N PRO A 36 -3.60 8.84 -3.58
CA PRO A 36 -4.13 10.06 -2.96
C PRO A 36 -3.59 10.31 -1.55
N THR A 37 -3.40 9.25 -0.75
CA THR A 37 -2.84 9.39 0.61
C THR A 37 -1.39 9.88 0.56
N LEU A 38 -0.58 9.34 -0.35
CA LEU A 38 0.79 9.79 -0.57
C LEU A 38 0.85 11.25 -1.00
N HIS A 39 0.02 11.67 -1.96
CA HIS A 39 -0.05 13.07 -2.37
C HIS A 39 -0.45 14.01 -1.24
N THR A 40 -1.35 13.55 -0.36
CA THR A 40 -1.83 14.34 0.78
C THR A 40 -0.76 14.46 1.88
N TYR A 41 -0.12 13.35 2.25
CA TYR A 41 0.82 13.31 3.39
C TYR A 41 2.27 13.62 3.01
N PHE A 42 2.64 13.39 1.75
CA PHE A 42 3.98 13.57 1.22
C PHE A 42 3.94 14.37 -0.10
N PRO A 43 3.45 15.62 -0.10
CA PRO A 43 3.26 16.42 -1.32
C PRO A 43 4.55 16.73 -2.07
N ARG A 44 5.71 16.52 -1.45
CA ARG A 44 7.04 16.66 -2.08
C ARG A 44 7.49 15.39 -2.81
N GLY A 45 6.68 14.33 -2.83
CA GLY A 45 7.01 13.06 -3.49
C GLY A 45 8.06 12.23 -2.74
N ASN A 46 8.24 12.47 -1.45
CA ASN A 46 9.22 11.76 -0.60
C ASN A 46 8.59 10.63 0.24
N GLY A 47 7.35 10.23 -0.08
CA GLY A 47 6.68 9.13 0.62
C GLY A 47 7.17 7.77 0.14
N ILE A 48 7.38 6.85 1.07
CA ILE A 48 7.74 5.45 0.80
C ILE A 48 6.62 4.58 1.34
N ILE A 49 6.19 3.59 0.55
CA ILE A 49 5.18 2.62 0.97
C ILE A 49 5.84 1.41 1.62
N GLN A 50 5.33 1.05 2.80
CA GLN A 50 5.61 -0.21 3.45
C GLN A 50 4.40 -1.13 3.28
N GLU A 51 4.62 -2.32 2.72
CA GLU A 51 3.64 -3.40 2.66
C GLU A 51 4.37 -4.73 2.81
N ASP A 52 3.69 -5.74 3.36
CA ASP A 52 4.28 -7.07 3.51
C ASP A 52 4.42 -7.80 2.16
N ASN A 53 5.09 -8.94 2.19
CA ASN A 53 5.32 -9.77 1.00
C ASN A 53 4.12 -10.66 0.62
N ALA A 54 2.88 -10.30 1.00
CA ALA A 54 1.70 -11.08 0.65
C ALA A 54 1.54 -11.23 -0.87
N ALA A 55 1.01 -12.38 -1.30
CA ALA A 55 0.87 -12.72 -2.72
C ALA A 55 0.10 -11.65 -3.55
N PRO A 56 -0.97 -11.02 -3.05
CA PRO A 56 -1.64 -9.92 -3.76
C PRO A 56 -0.71 -8.72 -4.01
N HIS A 57 0.10 -8.33 -3.02
CA HIS A 57 1.02 -7.20 -3.10
C HIS A 57 2.12 -7.46 -4.13
N ARG A 58 2.60 -8.71 -4.23
CA ARG A 58 3.65 -9.13 -5.18
C ARG A 58 3.12 -9.55 -6.56
N SER A 59 1.83 -9.44 -6.80
CA SER A 59 1.24 -9.77 -8.10
C SER A 59 1.75 -8.84 -9.21
N LYS A 60 1.80 -9.32 -10.46
CA LYS A 60 2.22 -8.51 -11.62
C LYS A 60 1.43 -7.21 -11.77
N VAL A 61 0.12 -7.28 -11.53
CA VAL A 61 -0.77 -6.12 -11.66
C VAL A 61 -0.53 -5.10 -10.56
N ALA A 62 -0.24 -5.54 -9.33
CA ALA A 62 0.10 -4.63 -8.23
C ALA A 62 1.47 -3.96 -8.44
N MET A 63 2.47 -4.73 -8.90
CA MET A 63 3.79 -4.18 -9.25
C MET A 63 3.67 -3.13 -10.36
N ALA A 64 2.93 -3.43 -11.44
CA ALA A 64 2.71 -2.48 -12.52
C ALA A 64 1.94 -1.22 -12.06
N ALA A 65 0.97 -1.36 -11.16
CA ALA A 65 0.26 -0.22 -10.59
C ALA A 65 1.19 0.70 -9.79
N ARG A 66 2.10 0.14 -8.98
CA ARG A 66 3.11 0.93 -8.25
C ARG A 66 4.10 1.60 -9.19
N GLU A 67 4.60 0.87 -10.18
CA GLU A 67 5.56 1.40 -11.17
C GLU A 67 4.95 2.56 -11.97
N ASN A 68 3.73 2.40 -12.48
CA ASN A 68 3.02 3.45 -13.22
C ASN A 68 2.72 4.68 -12.35
N ALA A 69 2.50 4.50 -11.06
CA ALA A 69 2.28 5.58 -10.10
C ALA A 69 3.59 6.21 -9.59
N GLY A 70 4.76 5.68 -9.95
CA GLY A 70 6.07 6.15 -9.47
C GLY A 70 6.26 5.94 -7.96
N ILE A 71 5.61 4.93 -7.38
CA ILE A 71 5.66 4.66 -5.93
C ILE A 71 6.97 3.95 -5.58
N VAL A 72 7.69 4.50 -4.62
CA VAL A 72 8.83 3.84 -3.97
C VAL A 72 8.31 2.94 -2.84
N THR A 73 8.73 1.67 -2.84
CA THR A 73 8.36 0.69 -1.82
C THR A 73 9.57 0.37 -0.94
N LEU A 74 9.36 0.19 0.37
CA LEU A 74 10.38 -0.25 1.30
C LEU A 74 10.66 -1.74 1.11
N ASP A 75 11.94 -2.12 1.06
CA ASP A 75 12.32 -3.54 1.09
C ASP A 75 11.88 -4.16 2.41
N TRP A 76 11.02 -5.18 2.33
CA TRP A 76 10.40 -5.79 3.49
C TRP A 76 10.86 -7.24 3.70
N PRO A 77 11.35 -7.62 4.89
CA PRO A 77 11.68 -9.01 5.19
C PRO A 77 10.41 -9.86 5.37
N ALA A 78 10.47 -11.12 4.93
CA ALA A 78 9.35 -12.04 5.10
C ALA A 78 9.07 -12.33 6.59
N GLN A 79 7.80 -12.57 6.93
CA GLN A 79 7.37 -12.98 8.28
C GLN A 79 7.84 -12.08 9.43
N SER A 80 7.97 -10.77 9.18
CA SER A 80 8.43 -9.80 10.18
C SER A 80 7.30 -8.81 10.56
N PRO A 81 6.20 -9.27 11.20
CA PRO A 81 5.13 -8.38 11.63
C PRO A 81 5.54 -7.49 12.80
N ASP A 82 6.56 -7.89 13.58
CA ASP A 82 7.09 -7.20 14.75
C ASP A 82 7.71 -5.84 14.44
N ILE A 83 8.21 -5.65 13.22
CA ILE A 83 8.75 -4.38 12.73
C ILE A 83 7.71 -3.52 12.01
N ASN A 84 6.46 -4.00 11.90
CA ASN A 84 5.36 -3.24 11.32
C ASN A 84 4.63 -2.48 12.42
N PRO A 85 4.58 -1.14 12.39
CA PRO A 85 3.89 -0.39 13.43
C PRO A 85 2.35 -0.37 13.25
N ILE A 86 1.81 -1.05 12.23
CA ILE A 86 0.37 -1.21 11.99
C ILE A 86 -0.26 -2.39 12.73
#